data_AF-A0A162XXC3-F1
#
_entry.id   AF-A0A162XXC3-F1
#
_cell.length_a   1.000
_cell.length_b   1.000
_cell.length_c   1.000
_cell.angle_alpha   90.00
_cell.angle_beta   90.00
_cell.angle_gamma   90.00
#
_symmetry.space_group_name_H-M   'P 1'
#
loop_
_entity.id
_entity.type
_entity.pdbx_description
1 polymer ?
#
loop_
_entity_poly.entity_id
_entity_poly.type
_entity_poly.pdbx_seq_one_letter_code
_entity_poly.pdbx_strand_id
1 'polypeptide(L)'
;MPPSSHDNSQVDRSSPNYFIRKFMEPDMRGVTPSLVAHLEVNLRSRPIDWVVKFIDLEGVRAVIGGLKYVNHKPDEERKELLLDIEVEITKCIKVLLNTRWGIRETIGHPTYIHSIVYSLVCPHWQTRKFICDMLFFLCHCELPKGHEQVLKGFESLSAHRKDLGIFDGWMKDLEKTVDGRGKLGSLVGANDDFKRLGVYNAPDNHLMEYAVRISVLVNDPLNKGYNKM
;
A
#
# COMPACT_ATOMS: atom_id res chain seq x y z
N MET A 1 -20.65 -45.18 26.65
CA MET A 1 -19.67 -44.14 26.29
C MET A 1 -19.88 -43.79 24.83
N PRO A 2 -20.27 -42.55 24.48
CA PRO A 2 -20.33 -42.12 23.09
C PRO A 2 -18.92 -41.92 22.52
N PRO A 3 -18.68 -42.19 21.22
CA PRO A 3 -17.38 -42.00 20.62
C PRO A 3 -17.07 -40.51 20.49
N SER A 4 -15.88 -40.13 20.94
CA SER A 4 -15.30 -38.80 20.75
C SER A 4 -15.14 -38.51 19.26
N SER A 5 -15.97 -37.61 18.73
CA SER A 5 -15.81 -37.02 17.41
C SER A 5 -14.52 -36.19 17.41
N HIS A 6 -13.44 -36.78 16.88
CA HIS A 6 -12.28 -36.02 16.45
C HIS A 6 -12.71 -35.11 15.30
N ASP A 7 -12.94 -33.84 15.61
CA ASP A 7 -13.14 -32.79 14.61
C ASP A 7 -11.83 -32.57 13.86
N ASN A 8 -11.63 -33.36 12.80
CA ASN A 8 -10.49 -33.26 11.91
C ASN A 8 -10.84 -32.30 10.75
N SER A 9 -11.36 -31.11 11.07
CA SER A 9 -11.56 -30.05 10.09
C SER A 9 -10.19 -29.61 9.57
N GLN A 10 -9.79 -30.12 8.41
CA GLN A 10 -8.59 -29.66 7.72
C GLN A 10 -8.71 -28.13 7.54
N VAL A 11 -7.83 -27.36 8.18
CA VAL A 11 -7.91 -25.89 8.14
C VAL A 11 -7.81 -25.44 6.68
N ASP A 12 -8.90 -24.88 6.14
CA ASP A 12 -8.93 -24.33 4.79
C ASP A 12 -8.04 -23.07 4.73
N ARG A 13 -6.83 -23.27 4.20
CA ARG A 13 -5.79 -22.23 4.02
C ARG A 13 -6.12 -21.21 2.93
N SER A 14 -7.25 -21.38 2.24
CA SER A 14 -7.76 -20.42 1.25
C SER A 14 -9.01 -19.68 1.74
N SER A 15 -9.43 -19.91 2.99
CA SER A 15 -10.59 -19.23 3.58
C SER A 15 -10.25 -17.79 4.00
N PRO A 16 -11.20 -16.84 3.94
CA PRO A 16 -11.00 -15.49 4.44
C PRO A 16 -10.49 -15.46 5.90
N ASN A 17 -11.13 -16.24 6.77
CA ASN A 17 -10.79 -16.36 8.19
C ASN A 17 -9.35 -16.83 8.43
N TYR A 18 -8.82 -17.72 7.58
CA TYR A 18 -7.45 -18.17 7.71
C TYR A 18 -6.46 -17.02 7.55
N PHE A 19 -6.62 -16.21 6.50
CA PHE A 19 -5.77 -15.04 6.27
C PHE A 19 -5.91 -14.01 7.39
N ILE A 20 -7.15 -13.68 7.77
CA ILE A 20 -7.42 -12.70 8.83
C ILE A 20 -6.76 -13.12 10.14
N ARG A 21 -6.92 -14.39 10.54
CA ARG A 21 -6.29 -14.92 11.76
C ARG A 21 -4.76 -14.79 11.73
N LYS A 22 -4.12 -14.95 10.57
CA LYS A 22 -2.67 -14.78 10.42
C LYS A 22 -2.23 -13.33 10.63
N PHE A 23 -2.98 -12.37 10.11
CA PHE A 23 -2.73 -10.94 10.34
C PHE A 23 -2.96 -10.52 11.79
N MET A 24 -3.87 -11.19 12.50
CA MET A 24 -4.17 -10.91 13.92
C MET A 24 -3.20 -11.59 14.90
N GLU A 25 -2.25 -12.40 14.42
CA GLU A 25 -1.23 -12.95 15.30
C GLU A 25 -0.30 -11.84 15.83
N PRO A 26 0.17 -11.94 17.09
CA PRO A 26 1.07 -10.94 17.67
C PRO A 26 2.29 -10.66 16.79
N ASP A 27 2.65 -9.39 16.69
CA ASP A 27 3.81 -8.89 15.95
C ASP A 27 3.85 -9.32 14.47
N MET A 28 2.69 -9.64 13.88
CA MET A 28 2.56 -10.18 12.53
C MET A 28 3.41 -11.44 12.27
N ARG A 29 3.76 -12.21 13.31
CA ARG A 29 4.62 -13.40 13.17
C ARG A 29 4.11 -14.44 12.16
N GLY A 30 2.79 -14.47 11.95
CA GLY A 30 2.13 -15.35 11.01
C GLY A 30 2.12 -14.84 9.57
N VAL A 31 2.55 -13.60 9.32
CA VAL A 31 2.49 -12.92 8.03
C VAL A 31 3.83 -13.02 7.32
N THR A 32 3.83 -13.67 6.15
CA THR A 32 5.00 -13.80 5.28
C THR A 32 4.66 -13.30 3.88
N PRO A 33 5.65 -12.90 3.05
CA PRO A 33 5.38 -12.47 1.67
C PRO A 33 4.57 -13.51 0.88
N SER A 34 4.90 -14.80 1.04
CA SER A 34 4.16 -15.89 0.38
C SER A 34 2.71 -16.01 0.84
N LEU A 35 2.43 -15.82 2.13
CA LEU A 35 1.05 -15.81 2.63
C LEU A 35 0.26 -14.65 2.03
N VAL A 36 0.84 -13.45 2.01
CA VAL A 36 0.15 -12.26 1.51
C VAL A 36 -0.03 -12.33 -0.01
N ALA A 37 0.96 -12.85 -0.75
CA ALA A 37 0.82 -13.14 -2.17
C ALA A 37 -0.30 -14.16 -2.44
N HIS A 38 -0.44 -15.19 -1.59
CA HIS A 38 -1.56 -16.13 -1.69
C HIS A 38 -2.91 -15.45 -1.41
N LEU A 39 -2.97 -14.50 -0.46
CA LEU A 39 -4.17 -13.68 -0.24
C LEU A 39 -4.50 -12.82 -1.47
N GLU A 40 -3.52 -12.14 -2.08
CA GLU A 40 -3.70 -11.35 -3.30
C GLU A 40 -4.34 -12.18 -4.41
N VAL A 41 -3.82 -13.39 -4.65
CA VAL A 41 -4.35 -14.29 -5.67
C VAL A 41 -5.80 -14.65 -5.37
N ASN A 42 -6.15 -14.95 -4.11
CA ASN A 42 -7.53 -15.25 -3.74
C ASN A 42 -8.46 -14.03 -3.90
N LEU A 43 -8.02 -12.84 -3.49
CA LEU A 43 -8.78 -11.59 -3.67
C LEU A 43 -9.07 -11.29 -5.14
N ARG A 44 -8.14 -11.61 -6.04
CA ARG A 44 -8.27 -11.33 -7.48
C ARG A 44 -9.03 -12.40 -8.25
N SER A 45 -8.91 -13.66 -7.87
CA SER A 45 -9.39 -14.80 -8.68
C SER A 45 -10.65 -15.48 -8.15
N ARG A 46 -10.99 -15.30 -6.86
CA ARG A 46 -12.20 -15.90 -6.28
C ARG A 46 -13.46 -15.14 -6.73
N PRO A 47 -14.64 -15.79 -6.66
CA PRO A 47 -15.92 -15.09 -6.89
C PRO A 47 -16.07 -13.88 -5.97
N ILE A 48 -16.82 -12.87 -6.43
CA ILE A 48 -17.04 -11.63 -5.68
C ILE A 48 -17.57 -11.88 -4.26
N ASP A 49 -18.41 -12.89 -4.06
CA ASP A 49 -18.93 -13.28 -2.73
C ASP A 49 -17.83 -13.62 -1.73
N TRP A 50 -16.71 -14.18 -2.19
CA TRP A 50 -15.55 -14.46 -1.33
C TRP A 50 -14.91 -13.14 -0.86
N VAL A 51 -14.77 -12.16 -1.76
CA VAL A 51 -14.21 -10.83 -1.44
C VAL A 51 -15.14 -10.06 -0.51
N VAL A 52 -16.45 -10.08 -0.76
CA VAL A 52 -17.46 -9.47 0.11
C VAL A 52 -17.39 -10.10 1.50
N LYS A 53 -17.37 -11.44 1.59
CA LYS A 53 -17.20 -12.15 2.86
C LYS A 53 -15.90 -11.80 3.57
N PHE A 54 -14.80 -11.62 2.84
CA PHE A 54 -13.53 -11.19 3.42
C PHE A 54 -13.63 -9.78 4.01
N ILE A 55 -14.31 -8.85 3.32
CA ILE A 55 -14.55 -7.49 3.81
C ILE A 55 -15.44 -7.50 5.06
N ASP A 56 -16.56 -8.22 5.02
CA ASP A 56 -17.52 -8.33 6.14
C ASP A 56 -16.90 -8.93 7.41
N LEU A 57 -15.85 -9.74 7.26
CA LEU A 57 -15.08 -10.33 8.36
C LEU A 57 -13.93 -9.42 8.85
N GLU A 58 -13.97 -8.12 8.57
CA GLU A 58 -12.90 -7.15 8.87
C GLU A 58 -11.55 -7.44 8.18
N GLY A 59 -11.57 -8.12 7.03
CA GLY A 59 -10.34 -8.47 6.31
C GLY A 59 -9.55 -7.27 5.80
N VAL A 60 -10.23 -6.19 5.38
CA VAL A 60 -9.56 -4.94 4.97
C VAL A 60 -8.82 -4.33 6.15
N ARG A 61 -9.46 -4.28 7.32
CA ARG A 61 -8.85 -3.82 8.57
C ARG A 61 -7.59 -4.62 8.91
N ALA A 62 -7.64 -5.94 8.75
CA ALA A 62 -6.50 -6.83 9.02
C ALA A 62 -5.31 -6.51 8.11
N VAL A 63 -5.55 -6.38 6.80
CA VAL A 63 -4.52 -6.05 5.79
C VAL A 63 -3.93 -4.66 6.04
N ILE A 64 -4.78 -3.66 6.29
CA ILE A 64 -4.34 -2.29 6.60
C ILE A 64 -3.60 -2.23 7.95
N GLY A 65 -4.04 -3.00 8.95
CA GLY A 65 -3.34 -3.13 10.23
C GLY A 65 -1.92 -3.68 10.03
N GLY A 66 -1.77 -4.65 9.14
CA GLY A 66 -0.46 -5.15 8.72
C GLY A 66 0.40 -4.07 8.05
N LEU A 67 -0.18 -3.30 7.12
CA LEU A 67 0.52 -2.17 6.50
C LEU A 67 0.98 -1.15 7.55
N LYS A 68 0.09 -0.80 8.47
CA LYS A 68 0.36 0.14 9.55
C LYS A 68 1.49 -0.35 10.43
N TYR A 69 1.50 -1.63 10.81
CA TYR A 69 2.58 -2.22 11.60
C TYR A 69 3.93 -2.07 10.90
N VAL A 70 4.01 -2.39 9.61
CA VAL A 70 5.25 -2.22 8.82
C VAL A 70 5.67 -0.75 8.77
N ASN A 71 4.74 0.16 8.52
CA ASN A 71 5.01 1.60 8.40
C ASN A 71 5.47 2.28 9.69
N HIS A 72 5.19 1.69 10.86
CA HIS A 72 5.61 2.24 12.16
C HIS A 72 6.95 1.66 12.64
N LYS A 73 7.55 0.72 11.90
CA LYS A 73 8.90 0.25 12.20
C LYS A 73 9.92 1.33 11.83
N PRO A 74 10.97 1.55 12.65
CA PRO A 74 12.09 2.40 12.27
C PRO A 74 12.68 1.97 10.93
N ASP A 75 13.21 2.91 10.15
CA ASP A 75 13.80 2.63 8.83
C ASP A 75 14.93 1.59 8.90
N GLU A 76 15.64 1.53 10.04
CA GLU A 76 16.69 0.54 10.29
C GLU A 76 16.17 -0.89 10.47
N GLU A 77 14.91 -1.05 10.90
CA GLU A 77 14.22 -2.33 11.06
C GLU A 77 13.42 -2.70 9.81
N ARG A 78 12.92 -1.72 9.05
CA ARG A 78 12.14 -1.90 7.83
C ARG A 78 13.02 -2.32 6.65
N LYS A 79 13.62 -3.51 6.75
CA LYS A 79 14.51 -4.11 5.76
C LYS A 79 13.94 -5.40 5.21
N GLU A 80 14.42 -5.75 4.01
CA GLU A 80 14.22 -7.03 3.31
C GLU A 80 12.81 -7.62 3.51
N LEU A 81 12.64 -8.54 4.46
CA LEU A 81 11.37 -9.23 4.72
C LEU A 81 10.18 -8.29 4.92
N LEU A 82 10.34 -7.20 5.69
CA LEU A 82 9.24 -6.27 5.93
C LEU A 82 8.89 -5.47 4.67
N LEU A 83 9.88 -5.15 3.82
CA LEU A 83 9.64 -4.49 2.53
C LEU A 83 8.90 -5.43 1.57
N ASP A 84 9.28 -6.71 1.53
CA ASP A 84 8.59 -7.70 0.71
C ASP A 84 7.14 -7.91 1.18
N ILE A 85 6.90 -7.95 2.50
CA ILE A 85 5.55 -8.00 3.06
C ILE A 85 4.76 -6.75 2.65
N GLU A 86 5.34 -5.57 2.74
CA GLU A 86 4.69 -4.32 2.36
C GLU A 86 4.30 -4.30 0.88
N VAL A 87 5.18 -4.77 -0.01
CA VAL A 87 4.89 -4.92 -1.44
C VAL A 87 3.66 -5.79 -1.66
N GLU A 88 3.60 -6.95 -1.01
CA GLU A 88 2.47 -7.89 -1.17
C GLU A 88 1.18 -7.34 -0.55
N ILE A 89 1.25 -6.65 0.59
CA ILE A 89 0.10 -5.97 1.21
C ILE A 89 -0.43 -4.88 0.27
N THR A 90 0.46 -4.10 -0.34
CA THR A 90 0.11 -3.05 -1.31
C THR A 90 -0.65 -3.62 -2.51
N LYS A 91 -0.24 -4.80 -3.02
CA LYS A 91 -0.96 -5.49 -4.09
C LYS A 91 -2.36 -5.94 -3.65
N CYS A 92 -2.51 -6.48 -2.43
CA CYS A 92 -3.81 -6.85 -1.88
C CYS A 92 -4.76 -5.64 -1.81
N ILE A 93 -4.28 -4.50 -1.31
CA ILE A 93 -5.06 -3.26 -1.23
C ILE A 93 -5.47 -2.80 -2.62
N LYS A 94 -4.55 -2.85 -3.60
CA LYS A 94 -4.86 -2.49 -5.00
C LYS A 94 -5.99 -3.35 -5.58
N VAL A 95 -5.97 -4.66 -5.34
CA VAL A 95 -7.04 -5.56 -5.79
C VAL A 95 -8.38 -5.23 -5.09
N LEU A 96 -8.35 -4.95 -3.79
CA LEU A 96 -9.54 -4.55 -3.04
C LEU A 96 -10.15 -3.24 -3.57
N LEU A 97 -9.32 -2.24 -3.85
CA LEU A 97 -9.74 -0.94 -4.41
C LEU A 97 -10.27 -1.04 -5.84
N ASN A 98 -10.01 -2.13 -6.56
CA ASN A 98 -10.66 -2.40 -7.86
C ASN A 98 -12.11 -2.90 -7.71
N THR A 99 -12.64 -3.00 -6.49
CA THR A 99 -14.03 -3.39 -6.21
C THR A 99 -14.79 -2.28 -5.51
N ARG A 100 -16.09 -2.13 -5.81
CA ARG A 100 -16.95 -1.12 -5.15
C ARG A 100 -17.03 -1.31 -3.63
N TRP A 101 -16.99 -2.56 -3.17
CA TRP A 101 -17.00 -2.88 -1.73
C TRP A 101 -15.71 -2.45 -1.04
N GLY A 102 -14.55 -2.73 -1.63
CA GLY A 102 -13.26 -2.32 -1.08
C GLY A 102 -13.09 -0.79 -1.07
N ILE A 103 -13.56 -0.09 -2.11
CA ILE A 103 -13.58 1.38 -2.15
C ILE A 103 -14.42 1.93 -0.99
N ARG A 104 -15.67 1.48 -0.86
CA ARG A 104 -16.59 1.94 0.19
C ARG A 104 -16.01 1.70 1.58
N GLU A 105 -15.45 0.52 1.81
CA GLU A 105 -14.81 0.16 3.08
C GLU A 105 -13.62 1.07 3.39
N THR A 106 -12.77 1.34 2.39
CA THR A 106 -11.59 2.19 2.56
C THR A 106 -11.96 3.65 2.85
N ILE A 107 -12.91 4.22 2.09
CA ILE A 107 -13.37 5.61 2.27
C ILE A 107 -14.20 5.79 3.54
N GLY A 108 -14.83 4.70 4.02
CA GLY A 108 -15.49 4.64 5.32
C GLY A 108 -14.54 4.83 6.50
N HIS A 109 -13.24 4.56 6.32
CA HIS A 109 -12.24 4.54 7.38
C HIS A 109 -11.01 5.39 6.99
N PRO A 110 -11.00 6.71 7.29
CA PRO A 110 -9.93 7.62 6.87
C PRO A 110 -8.51 7.18 7.31
N THR A 111 -8.40 6.51 8.46
CA THR A 111 -7.12 5.98 8.97
C THR A 111 -6.51 4.90 8.08
N TYR A 112 -7.31 4.25 7.22
CA TYR A 112 -6.81 3.31 6.22
C TYR A 112 -6.07 4.05 5.12
N ILE A 113 -6.63 5.16 4.64
CA ILE A 113 -5.98 6.04 3.67
C ILE A 113 -4.69 6.62 4.24
N HIS A 114 -4.67 7.02 5.51
CA HIS A 114 -3.43 7.47 6.16
C HIS A 114 -2.35 6.38 6.13
N SER A 115 -2.72 5.13 6.42
CA SER A 115 -1.79 4.00 6.36
C SER A 115 -1.26 3.77 4.95
N ILE A 116 -2.09 3.94 3.91
CA ILE A 116 -1.68 3.89 2.50
C ILE A 116 -0.72 5.05 2.17
N VAL A 117 -1.02 6.27 2.61
CA VAL A 117 -0.15 7.45 2.41
C VAL A 117 1.23 7.26 3.05
N TYR A 118 1.33 6.64 4.22
CA TYR A 118 2.62 6.38 4.88
C TYR A 118 3.54 5.44 4.06
N SER A 119 2.98 4.64 3.15
CA SER A 119 3.78 3.83 2.23
C SER A 119 4.37 4.63 1.05
N LEU A 120 4.07 5.92 0.92
CA LEU A 120 4.76 6.83 -0.03
C LEU A 120 6.23 7.06 0.30
N VAL A 121 6.65 6.78 1.52
CA VAL A 121 8.06 6.87 1.93
C VAL A 121 8.71 5.49 2.05
N CYS A 122 8.08 4.45 1.49
CA CYS A 122 8.70 3.13 1.35
C CYS A 122 9.98 3.27 0.51
N PRO A 123 11.12 2.69 0.93
CA PRO A 123 12.36 2.69 0.15
C PRO A 123 12.13 2.17 -1.29
N HIS A 124 11.35 1.10 -1.41
CA HIS A 124 11.07 0.46 -2.69
C HIS A 124 10.18 1.33 -3.59
N TRP A 125 10.76 1.83 -4.69
CA TRP A 125 10.09 2.77 -5.59
C TRP A 125 8.85 2.20 -6.28
N GLN A 126 8.82 0.90 -6.61
CA GLN A 126 7.64 0.30 -7.25
C GLN A 126 6.44 0.28 -6.30
N THR A 127 6.69 0.10 -4.99
CA THR A 127 5.66 0.23 -3.96
C THR A 127 5.09 1.65 -4.01
N ARG A 128 5.95 2.66 -3.96
CA ARG A 128 5.53 4.07 -4.04
C ARG A 128 4.74 4.37 -5.32
N LYS A 129 5.11 3.78 -6.47
CA LYS A 129 4.34 3.88 -7.71
C LYS A 129 2.92 3.34 -7.54
N PHE A 130 2.75 2.15 -7.00
CA PHE A 130 1.41 1.59 -6.75
C PHE A 130 0.61 2.43 -5.75
N ILE A 131 1.25 2.94 -4.70
CA ILE A 131 0.61 3.83 -3.73
C ILE A 131 0.11 5.10 -4.43
N CYS A 132 0.93 5.76 -5.26
CA CYS A 132 0.51 6.95 -6.00
C CYS A 132 -0.66 6.67 -6.95
N ASP A 133 -0.65 5.53 -7.66
CA ASP A 133 -1.77 5.11 -8.51
C ASP A 133 -3.07 4.96 -7.70
N MET A 134 -3.00 4.35 -6.50
CA MET A 134 -4.14 4.18 -5.61
C MET A 134 -4.63 5.50 -5.03
N LEU A 135 -3.73 6.38 -4.56
CA LEU A 135 -4.10 7.69 -4.01
C LEU A 135 -4.71 8.59 -5.08
N PHE A 136 -4.14 8.59 -6.29
CA PHE A 136 -4.73 9.29 -7.43
C PHE A 136 -6.16 8.80 -7.69
N PHE A 137 -6.36 7.47 -7.74
CA PHE A 137 -7.69 6.90 -7.90
C PHE A 137 -8.64 7.30 -6.75
N LEU A 138 -8.18 7.23 -5.50
CA LEU A 138 -8.97 7.59 -4.32
C LEU A 138 -9.40 9.07 -4.33
N CYS A 139 -8.52 9.98 -4.76
CA CYS A 139 -8.87 11.39 -4.93
C CYS A 139 -10.05 11.59 -5.89
N HIS A 140 -10.16 10.76 -6.93
CA HIS A 140 -11.14 10.96 -8.02
C HIS A 140 -12.39 10.07 -7.92
N CYS A 141 -12.38 9.02 -7.11
CA CYS A 141 -13.48 8.04 -7.06
C CYS A 141 -14.69 8.49 -6.22
N GLU A 142 -14.50 9.35 -5.20
CA GLU A 142 -15.59 9.96 -4.42
C GLU A 142 -15.29 11.43 -4.09
N LEU A 143 -15.42 12.31 -5.07
CA LEU A 143 -15.24 13.74 -4.85
C LEU A 143 -16.38 14.34 -4.00
N PRO A 144 -16.09 15.25 -3.05
CA PRO A 144 -14.76 15.71 -2.62
C PRO A 144 -14.11 14.85 -1.50
N LYS A 145 -14.85 13.89 -0.94
CA LYS A 145 -14.49 13.16 0.28
C LYS A 145 -13.18 12.38 0.16
N GLY A 146 -12.96 11.66 -0.93
CA GLY A 146 -11.74 10.87 -1.15
C GLY A 146 -10.50 11.77 -1.20
N HIS A 147 -10.59 12.86 -1.94
CA HIS A 147 -9.52 13.87 -2.05
C HIS A 147 -9.18 14.48 -0.68
N GLU A 148 -10.19 14.93 0.08
CA GLU A 148 -9.99 15.50 1.42
C GLU A 148 -9.30 14.52 2.38
N GLN A 149 -9.68 13.23 2.35
CA GLN A 149 -9.05 12.22 3.19
C GLN A 149 -7.60 11.93 2.78
N VAL A 150 -7.29 11.93 1.48
CA VAL A 150 -5.91 11.77 1.01
C VAL A 150 -5.05 12.95 1.50
N LEU A 151 -5.53 14.18 1.39
CA LEU A 151 -4.83 15.36 1.91
C LEU A 151 -4.56 15.28 3.42
N LYS A 152 -5.55 14.91 4.22
CA LYS A 152 -5.37 14.67 5.67
C LYS A 152 -4.33 13.58 5.96
N GLY A 153 -4.24 12.57 5.08
CA GLY A 153 -3.17 11.57 5.15
C GLY A 153 -1.78 12.17 4.93
N PHE A 154 -1.62 13.09 3.96
CA PHE A 154 -0.36 13.80 3.72
C PHE A 154 0.01 14.73 4.88
N GLU A 155 -0.95 15.46 5.44
CA GLU A 155 -0.76 16.27 6.64
C GLU A 155 -0.26 15.39 7.81
N SER A 156 -0.90 14.24 8.03
CA SER A 156 -0.49 13.28 9.06
C SER A 156 0.94 12.77 8.83
N LEU A 157 1.30 12.44 7.59
CA LEU A 157 2.64 11.97 7.25
C LEU A 157 3.70 13.05 7.48
N SER A 158 3.43 14.28 7.01
CA SER A 158 4.30 15.44 7.19
C SER A 158 4.53 15.74 8.68
N ALA A 159 3.46 15.74 9.48
CA ALA A 159 3.55 15.92 10.93
C ALA A 159 4.36 14.80 11.60
N HIS A 160 4.20 13.55 11.16
CA HIS A 160 4.94 12.40 11.70
C HIS A 160 6.45 12.49 11.40
N ARG A 161 6.82 12.94 10.21
CA ARG A 161 8.22 13.11 9.78
C ARG A 161 8.83 14.44 10.22
N LYS A 162 8.00 15.38 10.69
CA LYS A 162 8.38 16.77 10.98
C LYS A 162 8.91 17.50 9.74
N ASP A 163 8.29 17.23 8.60
CA ASP A 163 8.59 17.93 7.36
C ASP A 163 8.02 19.36 7.39
N LEU A 164 8.59 20.28 6.60
CA LEU A 164 8.17 21.69 6.58
C LEU A 164 6.87 21.88 5.79
N GLY A 165 6.74 21.21 4.65
CA GLY A 165 5.55 21.17 3.82
C GLY A 165 4.84 19.81 3.86
N ILE A 166 3.54 19.82 3.51
CA ILE A 166 2.69 18.61 3.49
C ILE A 166 3.16 17.54 2.48
N PHE A 167 3.92 17.94 1.46
CA PHE A 167 4.43 17.05 0.41
C PHE A 167 5.96 16.85 0.47
N ASP A 168 6.68 17.58 1.32
CA ASP A 168 8.14 17.70 1.24
C ASP A 168 8.88 16.39 1.43
N GLY A 169 8.54 15.61 2.47
CA GLY A 169 9.23 14.36 2.77
C GLY A 169 9.15 13.36 1.63
N TRP A 170 8.00 13.26 1.00
CA TRP A 170 7.79 12.40 -0.15
C TRP A 170 8.41 12.96 -1.44
N MET A 171 8.34 14.28 -1.69
CA MET A 171 9.00 14.90 -2.85
C MET A 171 10.51 14.70 -2.80
N LYS A 172 11.12 14.80 -1.61
CA LYS A 172 12.53 14.51 -1.39
C LYS A 172 12.89 13.05 -1.73
N ASP A 173 12.03 12.10 -1.37
CA ASP A 173 12.25 10.69 -1.68
C ASP A 173 12.00 10.40 -3.18
N LEU A 174 11.09 11.12 -3.82
CA LEU A 174 10.91 11.10 -5.28
C LEU A 174 12.17 11.61 -6.00
N GLU A 175 12.67 12.79 -5.63
CA GLU A 175 13.87 13.41 -6.19
C GLU A 175 15.07 12.44 -6.15
N LYS A 176 15.35 11.86 -4.97
CA LYS A 176 16.41 10.84 -4.82
C LYS A 176 16.25 9.65 -5.76
N THR A 177 15.02 9.25 -6.06
CA THR A 177 14.72 8.11 -6.93
C THR A 177 14.95 8.47 -8.39
N VAL A 178 14.52 9.66 -8.77
CA VAL A 178 14.69 10.23 -10.11
C VAL A 178 16.18 10.44 -10.38
N ASP A 179 16.95 10.96 -9.43
CA ASP A 179 18.40 11.18 -9.55
C ASP A 179 19.20 9.86 -9.49
N GLY A 180 18.75 8.90 -8.67
CA GLY A 180 19.41 7.62 -8.47
C GLY A 180 19.17 6.57 -9.57
N ARG A 181 18.52 6.92 -10.68
CA ARG A 181 18.17 5.99 -11.77
C ARG A 181 19.34 5.61 -12.69
N GLY A 182 20.47 6.32 -12.55
CA GLY A 182 21.63 6.18 -13.43
C GLY A 182 21.65 7.21 -14.56
N LYS A 183 22.73 7.22 -15.34
CA LYS A 183 22.97 8.24 -16.38
C LYS A 183 22.70 7.68 -17.78
N LEU A 184 22.06 8.48 -18.64
CA LEU A 184 21.83 8.15 -20.06
C LEU A 184 21.16 6.78 -20.30
N GLY A 185 20.21 6.38 -19.44
CA GLY A 185 19.54 5.08 -19.54
C GLY A 185 20.39 3.88 -19.10
N SER A 186 21.55 4.11 -18.48
CA SER A 186 22.46 3.07 -17.97
C SER A 186 22.51 3.07 -16.44
N LEU A 187 22.73 1.90 -15.84
CA LEU A 187 22.85 1.71 -14.37
C LEU A 187 24.16 2.29 -13.78
N VAL A 188 24.99 2.96 -14.58
CA VAL A 188 26.20 3.63 -14.11
C VAL A 188 25.82 4.70 -13.08
N GLY A 189 26.19 4.45 -11.82
CA GLY A 189 25.86 5.33 -10.67
C GLY A 189 24.44 5.17 -10.12
N ALA A 190 23.68 4.15 -10.56
CA ALA A 190 22.33 3.92 -10.05
C ALA A 190 22.35 3.36 -8.62
N ASN A 191 21.29 3.68 -7.86
CA ASN A 191 21.07 3.14 -6.52
C ASN A 191 20.88 1.61 -6.55
N ASP A 192 21.22 0.96 -5.44
CA ASP A 192 21.20 -0.51 -5.36
C ASP A 192 19.80 -1.11 -5.56
N ASP A 193 18.74 -0.35 -5.29
CA ASP A 193 17.36 -0.75 -5.60
C ASP A 193 17.13 -0.94 -7.11
N PHE A 194 17.72 -0.09 -7.97
CA PHE A 194 17.63 -0.24 -9.42
C PHE A 194 18.47 -1.42 -9.93
N LYS A 195 19.59 -1.72 -9.26
CA LYS A 195 20.45 -2.86 -9.60
C LYS A 195 19.82 -4.20 -9.19
N ARG A 196 19.22 -4.26 -7.99
CA ARG A 196 18.59 -5.48 -7.42
C ARG A 196 17.43 -5.99 -8.26
N LEU A 197 16.67 -5.10 -8.87
CA LEU A 197 15.48 -5.46 -9.63
C LEU A 197 15.79 -5.95 -11.06
N GLY A 198 17.06 -5.93 -11.51
CA GLY A 198 17.46 -6.45 -12.82
C GLY A 198 16.68 -5.85 -13.99
N VAL A 199 16.17 -4.62 -13.85
CA VAL A 199 15.31 -3.98 -14.86
C VAL A 199 16.20 -3.44 -15.98
N TYR A 200 16.61 -4.32 -16.88
CA TYR A 200 17.41 -4.00 -18.06
C TYR A 200 16.65 -3.17 -19.10
N ASN A 201 15.32 -3.05 -19.00
CA ASN A 201 14.50 -2.23 -19.90
C ASN A 201 13.27 -1.68 -19.15
N ALA A 202 13.07 -0.35 -19.31
CA ALA A 202 11.96 0.50 -18.83
C ALA A 202 12.06 1.22 -17.45
N PRO A 203 13.13 1.99 -17.14
CA PRO A 203 13.08 2.99 -16.07
C PRO A 203 12.36 4.29 -16.48
N ASP A 204 12.59 4.82 -17.68
CA ASP A 204 12.20 6.22 -17.97
C ASP A 204 10.69 6.43 -18.08
N ASN A 205 9.96 5.59 -18.81
CA ASN A 205 8.52 5.78 -19.00
C ASN A 205 7.71 5.57 -17.70
N HIS A 206 8.09 4.60 -16.86
CA HIS A 206 7.38 4.33 -15.61
C HIS A 206 7.72 5.34 -14.51
N LEU A 207 8.97 5.83 -14.46
CA LEU A 207 9.35 6.93 -13.56
C LEU A 207 8.71 8.25 -14.02
N MET A 208 8.62 8.49 -15.33
CA MET A 208 7.93 9.65 -15.88
C MET A 208 6.43 9.59 -15.60
N GLU A 209 5.78 8.44 -15.83
CA GLU A 209 4.37 8.23 -15.49
C GLU A 209 4.12 8.45 -14.00
N TYR A 210 5.01 7.92 -13.15
CA TYR A 210 4.99 8.14 -11.71
C TYR A 210 5.10 9.64 -11.38
N ALA A 211 6.10 10.35 -11.91
CA ALA A 211 6.30 11.78 -11.68
C ALA A 211 5.11 12.64 -12.17
N VAL A 212 4.49 12.27 -13.29
CA VAL A 212 3.30 12.96 -13.83
C VAL A 212 2.09 12.76 -12.93
N ARG A 213 1.78 11.52 -12.53
CA ARG A 213 0.64 11.23 -11.64
C ARG A 213 0.75 11.97 -10.31
N ILE A 214 1.96 12.06 -9.80
CA ILE A 214 2.34 12.85 -8.62
C ILE A 214 2.12 14.34 -8.84
N SER A 215 2.62 14.87 -9.96
CA SER A 215 2.47 16.28 -10.29
C SER A 215 0.99 16.67 -10.41
N VAL A 216 0.14 15.79 -10.95
CA VAL A 216 -1.32 16.02 -10.97
C VAL A 216 -1.89 15.98 -9.55
N LEU A 217 -1.49 15.02 -8.72
CA LEU A 217 -1.95 14.92 -7.33
C LEU A 217 -1.62 16.18 -6.51
N VAL A 218 -0.41 16.75 -6.68
CA VAL A 218 0.02 17.97 -5.97
C VAL A 218 -0.63 19.22 -6.55
N ASN A 219 -0.71 19.32 -7.88
CA ASN A 219 -1.24 20.50 -8.57
C ASN A 219 -2.75 20.47 -8.79
N ASP A 220 -3.45 19.47 -8.24
CA ASP A 220 -4.90 19.35 -8.34
C ASP A 220 -5.55 20.69 -7.94
N PRO A 221 -6.40 21.30 -8.81
CA PRO A 221 -7.10 22.53 -8.48
C PRO A 221 -7.84 22.47 -7.14
N LEU A 222 -8.27 21.28 -6.70
CA LEU A 222 -8.91 21.06 -5.41
C LEU A 222 -7.95 21.31 -4.22
N ASN A 223 -6.64 21.14 -4.39
CA ASN A 223 -5.63 21.50 -3.37
C ASN A 223 -5.44 23.01 -3.23
N LYS A 224 -5.69 23.78 -4.28
CA LYS A 224 -5.51 25.24 -4.28
C LYS A 224 -6.53 25.97 -3.40
N GLY A 225 -7.65 25.32 -3.07
CA GLY A 225 -8.63 25.81 -2.11
C GLY A 225 -8.22 25.61 -0.64
N TYR A 226 -7.33 24.65 -0.37
CA TYR A 226 -6.90 24.29 0.99
C TYR A 226 -5.85 25.25 1.55
N ASN A 227 -4.95 25.79 0.71
CA ASN A 227 -3.95 26.80 1.10
C ASN A 227 -4.51 28.24 1.28
N LYS A 228 -5.83 28.40 1.28
CA LYS A 228 -6.51 29.70 1.45
C LYS A 228 -7.37 29.79 2.72
N MET A 229 -7.33 28.78 3.58
CA MET A 229 -7.90 28.81 4.94
C MET A 229 -6.78 28.77 5.97
#